data_AF-A0AAE3M3B1-F1
#
_entry.id   AF-A0AAE3M3B1-F1
#
_cell.length_a   1.000
_cell.length_b   1.000
_cell.length_c   1.000
_cell.angle_alpha   90.00
_cell.angle_beta   90.00
_cell.angle_gamma   90.00
#
_symmetry.space_group_name_H-M   'P 1'
#
loop_
_entity.id
_entity.type
_entity.pdbx_description
1 polymer ?
#
loop_
_entity_poly.entity_id
_entity_poly.type
_entity_poly.pdbx_seq_one_letter_code
_entity_poly.pdbx_strand_id
1 'polypeptide(L)'
;MKKINILITLLVLIQPIFSQNKLNTSANNALLPNSLLLETLCPLDTNFSKSNSLGNDLYYSIIDYTGGKLPHQFTEIAFNSKNHKYTLEPSNYYPYDFTSYTSLNEDEVKISFGESKETVVSGGKNIEVITPLNPIEIKAVQFIESWNLNTQANTFDKTIKAIIPIRSLINYSGSIQKQTCIIEQTPDKDIKNERLIAKVKYEVLLFNKNEFKGDEDEYDLFKKELSNAPLLTSYARYQLIGFIETSAHQKIINAYDFNTNKPIEDIKSIKQMLGYTSTVLNVIDTSTGEVVEKIIEDRTASVKSIIFCEEWYTNKDKSSIHKKVVGIAPVTWKENSLEKNTGFTLWFDEAKVF
;
A
#
# COMPACT_ATOMS: atom_id res chain seq x y z
N MET A 1 -56.53 25.09 34.24
CA MET A 1 -56.65 24.08 33.17
C MET A 1 -56.49 24.74 31.80
N LYS A 2 -55.35 24.54 31.14
CA LYS A 2 -54.98 24.74 29.70
C LYS A 2 -53.45 24.84 29.66
N LYS A 3 -52.77 23.85 29.05
CA LYS A 3 -52.07 23.88 27.73
C LYS A 3 -50.75 24.70 27.78
N ILE A 4 -49.59 24.33 27.25
CA ILE A 4 -49.08 23.29 26.33
C ILE A 4 -47.53 23.52 26.24
N ASN A 5 -46.78 22.56 25.66
CA ASN A 5 -45.38 22.59 25.15
C ASN A 5 -44.29 22.02 26.07
N ILE A 6 -43.89 20.75 25.86
CA ILE A 6 -42.88 20.22 24.90
C ILE A 6 -41.45 20.44 25.45
N LEU A 7 -40.79 19.35 25.86
CA LEU A 7 -39.62 18.84 25.14
C LEU A 7 -39.31 17.41 25.58
N ILE A 8 -39.45 16.51 24.61
CA ILE A 8 -39.04 15.11 24.68
C ILE A 8 -37.53 15.10 24.50
N THR A 9 -36.77 14.72 25.53
CA THR A 9 -35.36 14.35 25.37
C THR A 9 -35.28 12.82 25.36
N LEU A 10 -35.72 12.24 24.26
CA LEU A 10 -35.41 10.86 23.91
C LEU A 10 -33.95 10.87 23.43
N LEU A 11 -33.01 10.67 24.35
CA LEU A 11 -31.61 10.43 24.02
C LEU A 11 -31.54 9.02 23.40
N VAL A 12 -31.92 8.92 22.12
CA VAL A 12 -31.67 7.74 21.30
C VAL A 12 -30.18 7.73 21.03
N LEU A 13 -29.45 6.99 21.87
CA LEU A 13 -28.20 6.35 21.48
C LEU A 13 -28.53 5.46 20.28
N ILE A 14 -28.40 5.99 19.07
CA ILE A 14 -28.24 5.17 17.87
C ILE A 14 -26.82 4.62 17.96
N GLN A 15 -26.62 3.62 18.81
CA GLN A 15 -25.63 2.61 18.47
C GLN A 15 -26.25 1.79 17.34
N PRO A 16 -25.57 1.58 16.21
CA PRO A 16 -26.02 0.58 15.26
C PRO A 16 -25.96 -0.77 15.97
N ILE A 17 -27.12 -1.25 16.42
CA ILE A 17 -27.33 -2.62 16.84
C ILE A 17 -27.26 -3.45 15.56
N PHE A 18 -26.04 -3.81 15.15
CA PHE A 18 -25.86 -4.99 14.32
C PHE A 18 -26.14 -6.17 15.23
N SER A 19 -27.39 -6.66 15.17
CA SER A 19 -27.79 -7.94 15.69
C SER A 19 -26.81 -8.99 15.17
N GLN A 20 -25.92 -9.45 16.05
CA GLN A 20 -25.13 -10.65 15.86
C GLN A 20 -26.10 -11.83 15.90
N ASN A 21 -26.68 -12.14 14.75
CA ASN A 21 -27.20 -13.49 14.55
C ASN A 21 -26.03 -14.45 14.70
N LYS A 22 -26.13 -15.30 15.73
CA LYS A 22 -25.34 -16.50 15.95
C LYS A 22 -25.33 -17.36 14.68
N LEU A 23 -24.39 -17.08 13.78
CA LEU A 23 -23.96 -18.00 12.75
C LEU A 23 -22.73 -18.71 13.28
N ASN A 24 -22.95 -19.97 13.64
CA ASN A 24 -21.94 -20.91 14.08
C ASN A 24 -20.72 -20.89 13.15
N THR A 25 -19.57 -20.55 13.71
CA THR A 25 -18.26 -21.20 13.48
C THR A 25 -17.99 -21.72 12.06
N SER A 26 -17.52 -20.85 11.18
CA SER A 26 -16.38 -21.13 10.28
C SER A 26 -15.86 -19.82 9.67
N ALA A 27 -14.82 -19.27 10.29
CA ALA A 27 -13.66 -18.51 9.77
C ALA A 27 -13.71 -17.57 8.53
N ASN A 28 -14.83 -17.32 7.86
CA ASN A 28 -14.89 -16.49 6.66
C ASN A 28 -15.97 -15.42 6.82
N ASN A 29 -15.56 -14.21 7.19
CA ASN A 29 -16.44 -13.05 7.25
C ASN A 29 -16.85 -12.68 5.82
N ALA A 30 -18.14 -12.75 5.51
CA ALA A 30 -18.67 -12.51 4.16
C ALA A 30 -18.83 -11.02 3.79
N LEU A 31 -18.15 -10.10 4.50
CA LEU A 31 -18.13 -8.66 4.19
C LEU A 31 -16.73 -8.06 4.08
N LEU A 32 -15.69 -8.88 4.28
CA LEU A 32 -14.27 -8.63 3.99
C LEU A 32 -13.56 -9.99 4.04
N PRO A 33 -12.66 -10.37 3.12
CA PRO A 33 -11.59 -11.26 3.55
C PRO A 33 -10.76 -10.50 4.60
N ASN A 34 -10.31 -11.18 5.67
CA ASN A 34 -9.36 -10.65 6.68
C ASN A 34 -7.98 -10.28 6.08
N SER A 35 -7.89 -10.18 4.76
CA SER A 35 -6.71 -10.03 3.95
C SER A 35 -7.11 -9.47 2.60
N LEU A 36 -6.68 -8.25 2.25
CA LEU A 36 -6.90 -7.67 0.92
C LEU A 36 -5.75 -8.07 0.00
N LEU A 37 -6.04 -8.74 -1.12
CA LEU A 37 -5.02 -9.04 -2.11
C LEU A 37 -4.85 -7.83 -3.04
N LEU A 38 -3.62 -7.35 -3.20
CA LEU A 38 -3.29 -6.12 -3.90
C LEU A 38 -2.11 -6.29 -4.82
N GLU A 39 -2.21 -5.65 -5.98
CA GLU A 39 -1.14 -5.61 -6.95
C GLU A 39 -0.40 -4.26 -6.86
N THR A 40 0.83 -4.28 -6.34
CA THR A 40 1.63 -3.07 -6.12
C THR A 40 2.80 -3.04 -7.10
N LEU A 41 2.75 -2.13 -8.08
CA LEU A 41 3.88 -1.82 -8.95
C LEU A 41 4.90 -1.00 -8.18
N CYS A 42 6.12 -1.53 -8.04
CA CYS A 42 7.26 -0.83 -7.50
C CYS A 42 8.32 -0.68 -8.59
N PRO A 43 8.45 0.51 -9.20
CA PRO A 43 9.55 0.75 -10.11
C PRO A 43 10.88 0.65 -9.34
N LEU A 44 11.81 -0.11 -9.87
CA LEU A 44 13.15 -0.24 -9.29
C LEU A 44 14.03 0.95 -9.71
N ASP A 45 13.64 1.61 -10.80
CA ASP A 45 14.18 2.88 -11.28
C ASP A 45 13.45 4.11 -10.69
N THR A 46 12.43 3.94 -9.83
CA THR A 46 11.79 5.12 -9.21
C THR A 46 12.72 5.80 -8.21
N ASN A 47 12.75 7.11 -8.36
CA ASN A 47 13.35 8.07 -7.45
C ASN A 47 12.66 8.01 -6.07
N PHE A 48 13.34 7.44 -5.08
CA PHE A 48 12.89 7.48 -3.68
C PHE A 48 13.75 8.43 -2.86
N SER A 49 13.11 9.20 -1.97
CA SER A 49 13.79 10.24 -1.19
C SER A 49 14.55 9.67 0.00
N LYS A 50 15.82 10.05 0.12
CA LYS A 50 16.55 10.02 1.38
C LYS A 50 16.77 11.47 1.83
N SER A 51 16.20 11.82 2.98
CA SER A 51 16.46 13.12 3.62
C SER A 51 17.94 13.17 4.02
N ASN A 52 18.69 14.11 3.45
CA ASN A 52 20.00 14.48 3.98
C ASN A 52 19.85 15.57 5.04
N SER A 53 20.89 15.75 5.85
CA SER A 53 20.95 16.77 6.92
C SER A 53 20.82 18.23 6.44
N LEU A 54 20.67 18.46 5.13
CA LEU A 54 20.52 19.76 4.48
C LEU A 54 19.12 19.99 3.88
N GLY A 55 18.19 19.04 4.02
CA GLY A 55 16.81 19.19 3.53
C GLY A 55 16.65 19.09 2.01
N ASN A 56 17.67 18.59 1.29
CA ASN A 56 17.57 18.33 -0.14
C ASN A 56 17.26 16.85 -0.36
N ASP A 57 16.14 16.55 -1.02
CA ASP A 57 15.81 15.19 -1.47
C ASP A 57 16.88 14.68 -2.44
N LEU A 58 17.68 13.71 -2.01
CA LEU A 58 18.53 12.93 -2.91
C LEU A 58 17.73 11.74 -3.40
N TYR A 59 17.55 11.66 -4.72
CA TYR A 59 16.84 10.58 -5.39
C TYR A 59 17.81 9.47 -5.76
N TYR A 60 17.59 8.26 -5.23
CA TYR A 60 18.32 7.06 -5.67
C TYR A 60 17.33 6.05 -6.24
N SER A 61 17.68 5.46 -7.37
CA SER A 61 17.03 4.24 -7.86
C SER A 61 17.29 3.10 -6.86
N ILE A 62 16.31 2.21 -6.64
CA ILE A 62 16.52 0.99 -5.82
C ILE A 62 17.66 0.15 -6.43
N ILE A 63 17.83 0.20 -7.75
CA ILE A 63 18.96 -0.43 -8.44
C ILE A 63 20.27 0.19 -7.95
N ASP A 64 20.38 1.51 -7.86
CA ASP A 64 21.60 2.19 -7.40
C ASP A 64 21.86 1.90 -5.92
N TYR A 65 20.82 1.94 -5.09
CA TYR A 65 20.92 1.62 -3.66
C TYR A 65 21.39 0.17 -3.42
N THR A 66 20.95 -0.76 -4.26
CA THR A 66 21.33 -2.17 -4.16
C THR A 66 22.59 -2.52 -4.97
N GLY A 67 23.20 -1.54 -5.66
CA GLY A 67 24.34 -1.75 -6.55
C GLY A 67 24.04 -2.74 -7.69
N GLY A 68 22.83 -2.70 -8.24
CA GLY A 68 22.36 -3.59 -9.30
C GLY A 68 21.95 -4.99 -8.86
N LYS A 69 22.06 -5.33 -7.57
CA LYS A 69 21.87 -6.72 -7.09
C LYS A 69 20.41 -7.17 -7.10
N LEU A 70 19.46 -6.26 -6.91
CA LEU A 70 18.06 -6.63 -6.76
C LEU A 70 17.45 -7.24 -8.04
N PRO A 71 17.69 -6.70 -9.25
CA PRO A 71 17.35 -7.37 -10.50
C PRO A 71 17.85 -8.82 -10.58
N HIS A 72 19.13 -9.06 -10.24
CA HIS A 72 19.69 -10.42 -10.21
C HIS A 72 18.98 -11.33 -9.20
N GLN A 73 18.61 -10.82 -8.02
CA GLN A 73 17.88 -11.61 -7.03
C GLN A 73 16.50 -12.04 -7.53
N PHE A 74 15.76 -11.17 -8.22
CA PHE A 74 14.48 -11.54 -8.80
C PHE A 74 14.64 -12.64 -9.86
N THR A 75 15.70 -12.56 -10.67
CA THR A 75 16.06 -13.62 -11.62
C THR A 75 16.41 -14.94 -10.91
N GLU A 76 17.22 -14.90 -9.85
CA GLU A 76 17.55 -16.08 -9.03
C GLU A 76 16.30 -16.72 -8.42
N ILE A 77 15.37 -15.91 -7.90
CA ILE A 77 14.08 -16.37 -7.37
C ILE A 77 13.24 -17.02 -8.46
N ALA A 78 13.20 -16.42 -9.66
CA ALA A 78 12.48 -16.95 -10.80
C ALA A 78 13.01 -18.32 -11.24
N PHE A 79 14.31 -18.56 -11.16
CA PHE A 79 14.91 -19.84 -11.59
C PHE A 79 15.03 -20.88 -10.47
N ASN A 80 14.63 -20.56 -9.24
CA ASN A 80 14.58 -21.57 -8.18
C ASN A 80 13.47 -22.59 -8.48
N SER A 81 13.84 -23.86 -8.59
CA SER A 81 12.91 -24.99 -8.83
C SER A 81 11.78 -25.13 -7.80
N LYS A 82 11.95 -24.59 -6.58
CA LYS A 82 10.95 -24.63 -5.52
C LYS A 82 9.73 -23.73 -5.76
N ASN A 83 9.89 -22.68 -6.56
CA ASN A 83 8.81 -21.74 -6.85
C ASN A 83 7.97 -22.23 -8.02
N HIS A 84 6.65 -22.12 -7.96
CA HIS A 84 5.81 -22.28 -9.15
C HIS A 84 5.79 -20.97 -9.95
N LYS A 85 5.67 -21.09 -11.26
CA LYS A 85 5.66 -19.94 -12.18
C LYS A 85 4.51 -20.11 -13.14
N TYR A 86 3.85 -19.01 -13.44
CA TYR A 86 2.64 -19.03 -14.26
C TYR A 86 2.70 -18.01 -15.39
N THR A 87 1.94 -18.28 -16.46
CA THR A 87 1.73 -17.33 -17.56
C THR A 87 1.05 -16.04 -17.08
N LEU A 88 1.13 -15.01 -17.91
CA LEU A 88 0.40 -13.74 -17.74
C LEU A 88 -0.90 -13.70 -18.56
N GLU A 89 -1.28 -14.79 -19.23
CA GLU A 89 -2.41 -14.75 -20.16
C GLU A 89 -3.74 -14.51 -19.43
N PRO A 90 -4.60 -13.63 -19.97
CA PRO A 90 -5.81 -13.21 -19.30
C PRO A 90 -6.90 -14.27 -19.50
N SER A 91 -7.00 -15.25 -18.62
CA SER A 91 -8.19 -16.11 -18.63
C SER A 91 -9.36 -15.49 -17.85
N ASN A 92 -9.12 -14.53 -16.94
CA ASN A 92 -10.15 -13.74 -16.27
C ASN A 92 -9.57 -12.46 -15.63
N TYR A 93 -10.33 -11.37 -15.62
CA TYR A 93 -10.01 -10.05 -15.06
C TYR A 93 -9.80 -10.02 -13.53
N TYR A 94 -9.73 -11.17 -12.86
CA TYR A 94 -9.57 -11.28 -11.42
C TYR A 94 -8.14 -11.73 -11.08
N PRO A 95 -7.25 -10.81 -10.67
CA PRO A 95 -5.84 -11.11 -10.36
C PRO A 95 -5.64 -11.92 -9.06
N TYR A 96 -6.72 -12.42 -8.46
CA TYR A 96 -6.72 -12.98 -7.11
C TYR A 96 -6.44 -14.47 -7.03
N ASP A 97 -6.53 -15.20 -8.16
CA ASP A 97 -6.18 -16.61 -8.23
C ASP A 97 -5.27 -16.90 -9.42
N PHE A 98 -4.03 -16.45 -9.30
CA PHE A 98 -3.00 -16.72 -10.31
C PHE A 98 -2.62 -18.20 -10.41
N THR A 99 -3.03 -19.04 -9.45
CA THR A 99 -2.75 -20.48 -9.49
C THR A 99 -3.59 -21.21 -10.54
N SER A 100 -4.64 -20.56 -11.03
CA SER A 100 -5.46 -21.03 -12.15
C SER A 100 -4.79 -20.86 -13.53
N TYR A 101 -3.71 -20.10 -13.62
CA TYR A 101 -2.97 -19.89 -14.86
C TYR A 101 -2.07 -21.07 -15.21
N THR A 102 -1.64 -21.12 -16.46
CA THR A 102 -0.79 -22.20 -16.98
C THR A 102 0.59 -22.16 -16.31
N SER A 103 1.03 -23.27 -15.74
CA SER A 103 2.38 -23.40 -15.19
C SER A 103 3.42 -23.35 -16.29
N LEU A 104 4.51 -22.62 -16.04
CA LEU A 104 5.66 -22.51 -16.94
C LEU A 104 6.75 -23.52 -16.57
N ASN A 105 7.38 -24.11 -17.59
CA ASN A 105 8.63 -24.84 -17.45
C ASN A 105 9.85 -23.89 -17.48
N GLU A 106 11.05 -24.42 -17.23
CA GLU A 106 12.27 -23.60 -17.13
C GLU A 106 12.59 -22.81 -18.41
N ASP A 107 12.42 -23.41 -19.59
CA ASP A 107 12.70 -22.75 -20.87
C ASP A 107 11.69 -21.65 -21.15
N GLU A 108 10.41 -21.85 -20.82
CA GLU A 108 9.39 -20.82 -20.92
C GLU A 108 9.67 -19.64 -19.98
N VAL A 109 10.16 -19.91 -18.76
CA VAL A 109 10.61 -18.85 -17.84
C VAL A 109 11.80 -18.08 -18.45
N LYS A 110 12.80 -18.76 -19.02
CA LYS A 110 13.93 -18.10 -19.70
C LYS A 110 13.45 -17.18 -20.83
N ILE A 111 12.53 -17.65 -21.65
CA ILE A 111 11.92 -16.88 -22.75
C ILE A 111 11.18 -15.65 -22.20
N SER A 112 10.40 -15.79 -21.13
CA SER A 112 9.74 -14.66 -20.45
C SER A 112 10.74 -13.60 -19.96
N PHE A 113 11.89 -14.03 -19.46
CA PHE A 113 12.99 -13.15 -19.05
C PHE A 113 13.87 -12.66 -20.21
N GLY A 114 13.55 -13.05 -21.45
CA GLY A 114 14.17 -12.50 -22.65
C GLY A 114 15.27 -13.29 -23.29
N GLU A 115 15.51 -14.51 -22.81
CA GLU A 115 16.33 -15.43 -23.58
C GLU A 115 15.68 -15.66 -24.94
N SER A 116 16.46 -15.47 -26.00
CA SER A 116 16.03 -15.79 -27.36
C SER A 116 16.99 -16.78 -27.99
N LYS A 117 16.42 -17.67 -28.81
CA LYS A 117 17.14 -18.65 -29.61
C LYS A 117 16.85 -18.34 -31.07
N GLU A 118 17.83 -17.81 -31.78
CA GLU A 118 17.71 -17.47 -33.20
C GLU A 118 18.51 -18.47 -34.02
N THR A 119 17.90 -19.04 -35.05
CA THR A 119 18.64 -19.86 -36.02
C THR A 119 19.13 -18.97 -37.15
N VAL A 120 20.45 -18.83 -37.27
CA VAL A 120 21.10 -18.12 -38.37
C VAL A 120 21.78 -19.11 -39.32
N VAL A 121 21.66 -18.86 -40.63
CA VAL A 121 22.33 -19.67 -41.64
C VAL A 121 23.70 -19.06 -41.93
N SER A 122 24.77 -19.78 -41.62
CA SER A 122 26.14 -19.35 -41.93
C SER A 122 26.88 -20.48 -42.63
N GLY A 123 27.39 -20.23 -43.84
CA GLY A 123 28.10 -21.23 -44.64
C GLY A 123 27.28 -22.48 -44.98
N GLY A 124 25.96 -22.35 -45.13
CA GLY A 124 25.05 -23.47 -45.42
C GLY A 124 24.72 -24.38 -44.23
N LYS A 125 25.15 -24.01 -43.02
CA LYS A 125 24.76 -24.68 -41.77
C LYS A 125 23.83 -23.79 -40.95
N ASN A 126 22.85 -24.41 -40.30
CA ASN A 126 22.03 -23.76 -39.29
C ASN A 126 22.84 -23.67 -37.99
N ILE A 127 23.03 -22.46 -37.49
CA ILE A 127 23.68 -22.19 -36.21
C ILE A 127 22.64 -21.55 -35.30
N GLU A 128 22.51 -22.08 -34.09
CA GLU A 128 21.65 -21.51 -33.06
C GLU A 128 22.46 -20.45 -32.28
N VAL A 129 21.99 -19.21 -32.31
CA VAL A 129 22.52 -18.09 -31.55
C VAL A 129 21.60 -17.88 -30.36
N ILE A 130 22.17 -17.99 -29.17
CA ILE A 130 21.45 -17.78 -27.91
C ILE A 130 21.78 -16.38 -27.43
N THR A 131 20.76 -15.53 -27.32
CA THR A 131 20.89 -14.24 -26.62
C THR A 131 20.64 -14.51 -25.14
N PRO A 132 21.65 -14.33 -24.26
CA PRO A 132 21.48 -14.61 -22.85
C PRO A 132 20.54 -13.60 -22.19
N LEU A 133 19.87 -14.04 -21.14
CA LEU A 133 19.08 -13.16 -20.28
C LEU A 133 19.97 -12.05 -19.67
N ASN A 134 19.41 -10.83 -19.58
CA ASN A 134 20.08 -9.69 -18.97
C ASN A 134 19.25 -9.19 -17.77
N PRO A 135 19.62 -9.56 -16.52
CA PRO A 135 18.84 -9.19 -15.34
C PRO A 135 18.69 -7.69 -15.16
N ILE A 136 19.66 -6.90 -15.63
CA ILE A 136 19.66 -5.42 -15.51
C ILE A 136 18.48 -4.79 -16.28
N GLU A 137 17.87 -5.51 -17.20
CA GLU A 137 16.65 -5.07 -17.88
C GLU A 137 15.43 -5.06 -16.97
N ILE A 138 15.45 -5.75 -15.82
CA ILE A 138 14.37 -5.66 -14.82
C ILE A 138 14.44 -4.28 -14.17
N LYS A 139 13.52 -3.41 -14.56
CA LYS A 139 13.42 -2.02 -14.09
C LYS A 139 12.26 -1.79 -13.13
N ALA A 140 11.34 -2.73 -13.01
CA ALA A 140 10.26 -2.67 -12.03
C ALA A 140 9.93 -4.08 -11.54
N VAL A 141 9.27 -4.16 -10.39
CA VAL A 141 8.68 -5.40 -9.88
C VAL A 141 7.27 -5.08 -9.41
N GLN A 142 6.35 -5.96 -9.75
CA GLN A 142 4.98 -5.88 -9.28
C GLN A 142 4.74 -7.01 -8.29
N PHE A 143 4.16 -6.68 -7.13
CA PHE A 143 3.89 -7.64 -6.07
C PHE A 143 2.40 -7.91 -6.00
N ILE A 144 2.01 -9.18 -5.91
CA ILE A 144 0.67 -9.59 -5.50
C ILE A 144 0.76 -9.89 -4.00
N GLU A 145 0.03 -9.15 -3.16
CA GLU A 145 0.24 -9.11 -1.71
C GLU A 145 -1.07 -9.19 -0.95
N SER A 146 -1.11 -9.89 0.18
CA SER A 146 -2.22 -9.80 1.11
C SER A 146 -1.92 -8.84 2.25
N TRP A 147 -2.76 -7.83 2.46
CA TRP A 147 -2.61 -6.81 3.51
C TRP A 147 -3.54 -7.09 4.68
N ASN A 148 -3.03 -7.01 5.90
CA ASN A 148 -3.75 -7.26 7.14
C ASN A 148 -3.44 -6.17 8.18
N LEU A 149 -4.48 -5.47 8.65
CA LEU A 149 -4.38 -4.51 9.75
C LEU A 149 -4.94 -5.16 11.02
N ASN A 150 -4.09 -5.34 12.03
CA ASN A 150 -4.50 -5.79 13.35
C ASN A 150 -4.55 -4.61 14.32
N THR A 151 -5.75 -4.06 14.51
CA THR A 151 -5.98 -2.90 15.38
C THR A 151 -5.77 -3.19 16.87
N GLN A 152 -5.86 -4.46 17.30
CA GLN A 152 -5.62 -4.83 18.70
C GLN A 152 -4.13 -4.93 19.01
N ALA A 153 -3.36 -5.51 18.08
CA ALA A 153 -1.90 -5.62 18.21
C ALA A 153 -1.16 -4.36 17.72
N ASN A 154 -1.87 -3.43 17.07
CA ASN A 154 -1.32 -2.25 16.42
C ASN A 154 -0.26 -2.60 15.38
N THR A 155 -0.51 -3.64 14.57
CA THR A 155 0.39 -4.08 13.51
C THR A 155 -0.25 -3.97 12.15
N PHE A 156 0.59 -3.77 11.13
CA PHE A 156 0.18 -3.81 9.73
C PHE A 156 1.10 -4.81 9.00
N ASP A 157 0.53 -5.93 8.58
CA ASP A 157 1.28 -7.02 7.96
C ASP A 157 0.98 -7.08 6.46
N LYS A 158 2.04 -7.24 5.66
CA LYS A 158 1.95 -7.52 4.23
C LYS A 158 2.59 -8.87 3.94
N THR A 159 1.85 -9.76 3.29
CA THR A 159 2.39 -11.06 2.86
C THR A 159 2.41 -11.11 1.34
N ILE A 160 3.59 -11.26 0.76
CA ILE A 160 3.73 -11.43 -0.69
C ILE A 160 3.23 -12.83 -1.06
N LYS A 161 2.31 -12.89 -2.03
CA LYS A 161 1.78 -14.12 -2.64
C LYS A 161 2.45 -14.43 -3.97
N ALA A 162 2.80 -13.40 -4.73
CA ALA A 162 3.59 -13.56 -5.94
C ALA A 162 4.38 -12.28 -6.27
N ILE A 163 5.40 -12.46 -7.12
CA ILE A 163 6.15 -11.37 -7.73
C ILE A 163 6.07 -11.47 -9.25
N ILE A 164 6.04 -10.33 -9.92
CA ILE A 164 6.03 -10.20 -11.37
C ILE A 164 7.13 -9.20 -11.76
N PRO A 165 8.32 -9.69 -12.14
CA PRO A 165 9.38 -8.81 -12.63
C PRO A 165 8.98 -8.18 -13.96
N ILE A 166 9.31 -6.91 -14.14
CA ILE A 166 9.00 -6.12 -15.32
C ILE A 166 10.30 -5.66 -15.96
N ARG A 167 10.48 -6.07 -17.22
CA ARG A 167 11.62 -5.71 -18.04
C ARG A 167 11.35 -4.43 -18.80
N SER A 168 12.36 -3.58 -18.95
CA SER A 168 12.34 -2.42 -19.84
C SER A 168 13.31 -2.64 -20.98
N LEU A 169 12.78 -2.71 -22.19
CA LEU A 169 13.53 -2.91 -23.42
C LEU A 169 13.65 -1.57 -24.14
N ILE A 170 14.88 -1.12 -24.38
CA ILE A 170 15.11 0.08 -25.19
C ILE A 170 15.17 -0.35 -26.65
N ASN A 171 14.27 0.18 -27.47
CA ASN A 171 14.31 0.04 -28.92
C ASN A 171 14.33 1.43 -29.60
N TYR A 172 14.38 1.44 -30.93
CA TYR A 172 14.41 2.68 -31.71
C TYR A 172 13.19 3.61 -31.50
N SER A 173 12.06 3.06 -31.01
CA SER A 173 10.82 3.80 -30.72
C SER A 173 10.68 4.24 -29.26
N GLY A 174 11.61 3.88 -28.37
CA GLY A 174 11.57 4.20 -26.94
C GLY A 174 11.73 2.99 -26.04
N SER A 175 11.34 3.13 -24.77
CA SER A 175 11.33 2.03 -23.80
C SER A 175 10.00 1.27 -23.84
N ILE A 176 10.04 -0.03 -24.12
CA ILE A 176 8.89 -0.93 -23.97
C ILE A 176 9.01 -1.66 -22.64
N GLN A 177 7.98 -1.55 -21.80
CA GLN A 177 7.88 -2.36 -20.58
C GLN A 177 7.16 -3.69 -20.88
N LYS A 178 7.73 -4.80 -20.42
CA LYS A 178 7.18 -6.15 -20.59
C LYS A 178 7.20 -6.89 -19.25
N GLN A 179 6.02 -7.30 -18.78
CA GLN A 179 5.90 -8.24 -17.67
C GLN A 179 6.47 -9.60 -18.08
N THR A 180 7.15 -10.28 -17.16
CA THR A 180 7.85 -11.56 -17.44
C THR A 180 6.92 -12.75 -17.23
N CYS A 181 6.76 -13.18 -15.98
CA CYS A 181 5.86 -14.24 -15.53
C CYS A 181 5.46 -13.97 -14.07
N ILE A 182 4.42 -14.67 -13.61
CA ILE A 182 4.04 -14.66 -12.20
C ILE A 182 4.87 -15.70 -11.47
N ILE A 183 5.58 -15.31 -10.42
CA ILE A 183 6.39 -16.22 -9.60
C ILE A 183 5.73 -16.31 -8.23
N GLU A 184 5.21 -17.48 -7.90
CA GLU A 184 4.58 -17.73 -6.60
C GLU A 184 5.59 -17.53 -5.47
N GLN A 185 5.11 -16.97 -4.37
CA GLN A 185 5.85 -16.84 -3.12
C GLN A 185 5.13 -17.62 -2.05
N THR A 186 5.79 -18.63 -1.50
CA THR A 186 5.31 -19.31 -0.30
C THR A 186 5.62 -18.42 0.91
N PRO A 187 4.62 -18.02 1.71
CA PRO A 187 4.86 -17.22 2.90
C PRO A 187 5.78 -17.97 3.85
N ASP A 188 6.94 -17.39 4.12
CA ASP A 188 7.86 -17.93 5.09
C ASP A 188 7.50 -17.42 6.48
N LYS A 189 7.29 -18.35 7.42
CA LYS A 189 7.03 -18.02 8.82
C LYS A 189 8.32 -17.96 9.65
N ASP A 190 9.43 -18.42 9.10
CA ASP A 190 10.70 -18.51 9.82
C ASP A 190 11.69 -17.45 9.30
N ILE A 191 11.74 -16.34 10.03
CA ILE A 191 12.57 -15.14 9.78
C ILE A 191 14.08 -15.44 9.89
N LYS A 192 14.47 -16.66 10.29
CA LYS A 192 15.87 -17.07 10.35
C LYS A 192 16.52 -16.97 8.97
N ASN A 193 17.67 -16.28 8.93
CA ASN A 193 18.49 -15.99 7.74
C ASN A 193 17.92 -14.93 6.78
N GLU A 194 16.96 -14.12 7.20
CA GLU A 194 16.55 -12.95 6.42
C GLU A 194 17.67 -11.90 6.34
N ARG A 195 17.90 -11.38 5.14
CA ARG A 195 18.82 -10.28 4.88
C ARG A 195 18.05 -9.07 4.39
N LEU A 196 18.23 -7.93 5.05
CA LEU A 196 17.72 -6.64 4.57
C LEU A 196 18.32 -6.31 3.20
N ILE A 197 17.46 -6.07 2.21
CA ILE A 197 17.86 -5.73 0.83
C ILE A 197 17.45 -4.31 0.43
N ALA A 198 16.36 -3.77 0.98
CA ALA A 198 15.91 -2.43 0.67
C ALA A 198 15.17 -1.79 1.85
N LYS A 199 15.23 -0.46 1.89
CA LYS A 199 14.37 0.40 2.70
C LYS A 199 13.64 1.31 1.72
N VAL A 200 12.32 1.26 1.69
CA VAL A 200 11.52 1.97 0.68
C VAL A 200 10.45 2.83 1.33
N LYS A 201 10.12 3.94 0.66
CA LYS A 201 8.99 4.80 1.01
C LYS A 201 8.16 5.01 -0.26
N TYR A 202 6.90 4.61 -0.28
CA TYR A 202 6.06 4.84 -1.46
C TYR A 202 4.67 5.30 -1.08
N GLU A 203 4.14 6.25 -1.85
CA GLU A 203 2.80 6.80 -1.70
C GLU A 203 1.79 5.92 -2.44
N VAL A 204 0.70 5.55 -1.77
CA VAL A 204 -0.43 4.89 -2.38
C VAL A 204 -1.67 5.77 -2.23
N LEU A 205 -2.33 6.02 -3.36
CA LEU A 205 -3.59 6.76 -3.40
C LEU A 205 -4.72 5.88 -2.86
N LEU A 206 -5.50 6.42 -1.93
CA LEU A 206 -6.64 5.70 -1.37
C LEU A 206 -7.93 5.87 -2.19
N PHE A 207 -7.97 6.83 -3.12
CA PHE A 207 -9.16 7.22 -3.85
C PHE A 207 -8.86 7.26 -5.34
N ASN A 208 -9.88 7.01 -6.15
CA ASN A 208 -9.80 7.27 -7.57
C ASN A 208 -10.09 8.75 -7.80
N LYS A 209 -9.30 9.43 -8.65
CA LYS A 209 -9.43 10.88 -8.92
C LYS A 209 -10.84 11.27 -9.43
N ASN A 210 -11.61 10.30 -9.92
CA ASN A 210 -12.97 10.46 -10.42
C ASN A 210 -14.07 10.34 -9.36
N GLU A 211 -13.77 9.96 -8.10
CA GLU A 211 -14.74 9.85 -6.99
C GLU A 211 -15.25 11.21 -6.46
N PHE A 212 -14.78 12.34 -7.02
CA PHE A 212 -15.16 13.70 -6.61
C PHE A 212 -16.15 14.41 -7.55
N LYS A 213 -16.86 13.70 -8.42
CA LYS A 213 -17.85 14.30 -9.33
C LYS A 213 -19.18 13.55 -9.34
N GLY A 214 -20.11 13.94 -8.47
CA GLY A 214 -21.55 13.72 -8.66
C GLY A 214 -22.30 13.13 -7.47
N ASP A 215 -23.57 13.53 -7.34
CA ASP A 215 -24.60 12.96 -6.46
C ASP A 215 -25.01 11.55 -6.93
N GLU A 216 -24.12 10.56 -6.82
CA GLU A 216 -24.47 9.16 -7.09
C GLU A 216 -24.96 8.45 -5.82
N ASP A 217 -25.88 7.49 -5.98
CA ASP A 217 -26.48 6.71 -4.89
C ASP A 217 -25.42 5.77 -4.23
N GLU A 218 -25.46 5.65 -2.89
CA GLU A 218 -24.44 4.96 -2.08
C GLU A 218 -24.23 3.48 -2.50
N TYR A 219 -25.29 2.84 -2.99
CA TYR A 219 -25.25 1.45 -3.45
C TYR A 219 -24.52 1.27 -4.79
N ASP A 220 -24.67 2.22 -5.72
CA ASP A 220 -23.97 2.22 -7.00
C ASP A 220 -22.51 2.66 -6.84
N LEU A 221 -22.24 3.57 -5.91
CA LEU A 221 -20.89 3.89 -5.42
C LEU A 221 -20.19 2.65 -4.85
N PHE A 222 -20.86 1.84 -4.03
CA PHE A 222 -20.29 0.61 -3.47
C PHE A 222 -19.95 -0.44 -4.54
N LYS A 223 -20.84 -0.66 -5.53
CA LYS A 223 -20.56 -1.56 -6.66
C LYS A 223 -19.44 -1.03 -7.56
N LYS A 224 -19.41 0.29 -7.81
CA LYS A 224 -18.31 0.94 -8.52
C LYS A 224 -17.01 0.87 -7.73
N GLU A 225 -17.03 0.98 -6.42
CA GLU A 225 -15.84 0.81 -5.56
C GLU A 225 -15.32 -0.62 -5.61
N LEU A 226 -16.17 -1.64 -5.53
CA LEU A 226 -15.70 -3.03 -5.66
C LEU A 226 -15.10 -3.33 -7.05
N SER A 227 -15.51 -2.59 -8.08
CA SER A 227 -15.02 -2.75 -9.45
C SER A 227 -13.91 -1.75 -9.85
N ASN A 228 -13.72 -0.65 -9.12
CA ASN A 228 -12.83 0.46 -9.49
C ASN A 228 -12.03 1.05 -8.32
N ALA A 229 -12.13 0.52 -7.10
CA ALA A 229 -11.28 0.96 -5.99
C ALA A 229 -9.84 0.57 -6.33
N PRO A 230 -8.94 1.56 -6.51
CA PRO A 230 -7.59 1.27 -6.98
C PRO A 230 -6.74 0.54 -5.93
N LEU A 231 -7.20 0.44 -4.67
CA LEU A 231 -6.48 -0.26 -3.62
C LEU A 231 -7.31 -0.71 -2.40
N LEU A 232 -8.23 0.10 -1.88
CA LEU A 232 -8.99 -0.22 -0.66
C LEU A 232 -10.46 0.18 -0.83
N THR A 233 -11.38 -0.63 -0.30
CA THR A 233 -12.80 -0.28 -0.20
C THR A 233 -13.02 0.90 0.75
N SER A 234 -14.12 1.65 0.63
CA SER A 234 -14.44 2.74 1.57
C SER A 234 -14.36 2.34 3.04
N TYR A 235 -14.88 1.16 3.38
CA TYR A 235 -14.81 0.64 4.74
C TYR A 235 -13.37 0.40 5.21
N ALA A 236 -12.54 -0.26 4.40
CA ALA A 236 -11.14 -0.53 4.75
C ALA A 236 -10.32 0.77 4.88
N ARG A 237 -10.60 1.78 4.04
CA ARG A 237 -10.01 3.12 4.14
C ARG A 237 -10.39 3.78 5.45
N TYR A 238 -11.67 3.75 5.81
CA TYR A 238 -12.16 4.31 7.06
C TYR A 238 -11.51 3.65 8.27
N GLN A 239 -11.40 2.32 8.29
CA GLN A 239 -10.74 1.58 9.36
C GLN A 239 -9.25 1.95 9.46
N LEU A 240 -8.53 2.04 8.35
CA LEU A 240 -7.12 2.39 8.33
C LEU A 240 -6.87 3.84 8.79
N ILE A 241 -7.66 4.80 8.30
CA ILE A 241 -7.55 6.20 8.72
C ILE A 241 -7.92 6.33 10.21
N GLY A 242 -9.03 5.73 10.64
CA GLY A 242 -9.44 5.74 12.05
C GLY A 242 -8.40 5.10 12.96
N PHE A 243 -7.73 4.03 12.52
CA PHE A 243 -6.61 3.42 13.22
C PHE A 243 -5.42 4.37 13.36
N ILE A 244 -5.01 5.04 12.27
CA ILE A 244 -3.91 6.02 12.29
C ILE A 244 -4.23 7.15 13.27
N GLU A 245 -5.42 7.73 13.15
CA GLU A 245 -5.85 8.86 14.00
C GLU A 245 -5.91 8.44 15.47
N THR A 246 -6.52 7.30 15.78
CA THR A 246 -6.65 6.79 17.15
C THR A 246 -5.28 6.46 17.74
N SER A 247 -4.41 5.78 16.97
CA SER A 247 -3.08 5.40 17.43
C SER A 247 -2.21 6.61 17.74
N ALA A 248 -2.29 7.64 16.89
CA ALA A 248 -1.57 8.90 17.08
C ALA A 248 -2.10 9.68 18.30
N HIS A 249 -3.43 9.81 18.41
CA HIS A 249 -4.08 10.56 19.50
C HIS A 249 -3.88 9.91 20.87
N GLN A 250 -3.99 8.57 20.94
CA GLN A 250 -3.86 7.83 22.18
C GLN A 250 -2.42 7.48 22.54
N LYS A 251 -1.44 7.89 21.71
CA LYS A 251 -0.01 7.57 21.84
C LYS A 251 0.25 6.06 21.96
N ILE A 252 -0.57 5.26 21.28
CA ILE A 252 -0.38 3.81 21.19
C ILE A 252 0.84 3.51 20.31
N ILE A 253 0.95 4.25 19.21
CA ILE A 253 2.11 4.24 18.32
C ILE A 253 2.73 5.64 18.36
N ASN A 254 4.05 5.70 18.48
CA ASN A 254 4.77 6.97 18.53
C ASN A 254 4.67 7.67 17.16
N ALA A 255 4.24 8.94 17.18
CA ALA A 255 4.20 9.81 16.01
C ALA A 255 5.49 10.62 15.89
N TYR A 256 6.01 10.72 14.67
CA TYR A 256 7.22 11.47 14.36
C TYR A 256 6.98 12.37 13.17
N ASP A 257 7.55 13.56 13.18
CA ASP A 257 7.51 14.47 12.05
C ASP A 257 8.16 13.80 10.82
N PHE A 258 7.44 13.81 9.69
CA PHE A 258 7.84 13.03 8.52
C PHE A 258 9.20 13.47 7.94
N ASN A 259 9.52 14.76 8.03
CA ASN A 259 10.69 15.36 7.40
C ASN A 259 11.92 15.34 8.32
N THR A 260 11.70 15.64 9.61
CA THR A 260 12.76 15.80 10.61
C THR A 260 12.99 14.54 11.44
N ASN A 261 12.06 13.57 11.38
CA ASN A 261 12.05 12.35 12.19
C ASN A 261 12.16 12.61 13.70
N LYS A 262 11.70 13.79 14.15
CA LYS A 262 11.61 14.13 15.57
C LYS A 262 10.29 13.65 16.14
N PRO A 263 10.25 13.15 17.39
CA PRO A 263 8.99 12.73 18.01
C PRO A 263 8.05 13.94 18.14
N ILE A 264 6.77 13.71 17.86
CA ILE A 264 5.70 14.69 18.08
C ILE A 264 4.98 14.29 19.36
N GLU A 265 5.15 15.10 20.40
CA GLU A 265 4.58 14.80 21.72
C GLU A 265 3.19 15.40 21.93
N ASP A 266 2.86 16.46 21.18
CA ASP A 266 1.62 17.21 21.35
C ASP A 266 0.53 16.79 20.35
N ILE A 267 -0.65 16.51 20.88
CA ILE A 267 -1.79 16.05 20.09
C ILE A 267 -2.32 17.12 19.13
N LYS A 268 -2.09 18.40 19.47
CA LYS A 268 -2.56 19.53 18.67
C LYS A 268 -1.85 19.58 17.32
N SER A 269 -0.54 19.38 17.29
CA SER A 269 0.24 19.28 16.06
C SER A 269 -0.16 18.07 15.23
N ILE A 270 -0.40 16.90 15.85
CA ILE A 270 -0.90 15.71 15.15
C ILE A 270 -2.25 16.01 14.46
N LYS A 271 -3.19 16.61 15.18
CA LYS A 271 -4.50 17.02 14.64
C LYS A 271 -4.35 18.00 13.47
N GLN A 272 -3.52 19.02 13.62
CA GLN A 272 -3.28 19.99 12.54
C GLN A 272 -2.69 19.32 11.30
N MET A 273 -1.75 18.38 11.48
CA MET A 273 -1.15 17.60 10.39
C MET A 273 -2.15 16.64 9.71
N LEU A 274 -3.19 16.19 10.43
CA LEU A 274 -4.33 15.43 9.90
C LEU A 274 -5.39 16.28 9.21
N GLY A 275 -5.22 17.60 9.19
CA GLY A 275 -6.13 18.55 8.55
C GLY A 275 -7.20 19.13 9.48
N TYR A 276 -7.10 18.93 10.80
CA TYR A 276 -8.01 19.56 11.75
C TYR A 276 -7.64 21.02 11.99
N THR A 277 -8.66 21.87 11.99
CA THR A 277 -8.58 23.28 12.38
C THR A 277 -9.50 23.49 13.57
N SER A 278 -8.99 24.16 14.60
CA SER A 278 -9.79 24.55 15.76
C SER A 278 -10.29 25.98 15.58
N THR A 279 -11.61 26.16 15.60
CA THR A 279 -12.27 27.46 15.56
C THR A 279 -12.88 27.72 16.93
N VAL A 280 -12.56 28.86 17.54
CA VAL A 280 -13.20 29.31 18.78
C VAL A 280 -14.47 30.06 18.41
N LEU A 281 -15.62 29.56 18.87
CA LEU A 281 -16.90 30.23 18.76
C LEU A 281 -17.34 30.76 20.11
N ASN A 282 -17.75 32.01 20.16
CA ASN A 282 -18.42 32.57 21.33
C ASN A 282 -19.91 32.19 21.24
N VAL A 283 -20.37 31.33 22.14
CA VAL A 283 -21.77 30.89 22.20
C VAL A 283 -22.39 31.36 23.51
N ILE A 284 -23.68 31.70 23.47
CA ILE A 284 -24.41 32.09 24.68
C ILE A 284 -24.96 30.81 25.31
N ASP A 285 -24.60 30.53 26.56
CA ASP A 285 -25.24 29.49 27.35
C ASP A 285 -26.69 29.89 27.61
N THR A 286 -27.63 29.13 27.07
CA THR A 286 -29.06 29.44 27.14
C THR A 286 -29.65 29.30 28.55
N SER A 287 -28.94 28.63 29.47
CA SER A 287 -29.37 28.43 30.84
C SER A 287 -28.91 29.56 31.77
N THR A 288 -27.75 30.15 31.50
CA THR A 288 -27.16 31.21 32.35
C THR A 288 -27.15 32.59 31.70
N GLY A 289 -27.25 32.67 30.37
CA GLY A 289 -27.11 33.90 29.59
C GLY A 289 -25.66 34.37 29.42
N GLU A 290 -24.68 33.61 29.90
CA GLU A 290 -23.26 33.96 29.80
C GLU A 290 -22.68 33.59 28.43
N VAL A 291 -21.72 34.39 27.95
CA VAL A 291 -20.94 34.06 26.76
C VAL A 291 -19.86 33.08 27.17
N VAL A 292 -19.90 31.87 26.61
CA VAL A 292 -18.89 30.84 26.79
C VAL A 292 -18.15 30.57 25.49
N GLU A 293 -16.84 30.36 25.59
CA GLU A 293 -16.02 29.94 24.45
C GLU A 293 -16.23 28.44 24.19
N LYS A 294 -16.67 28.11 22.98
CA LYS A 294 -16.77 26.74 22.48
C LYS A 294 -15.76 26.53 21.38
N ILE A 295 -14.82 25.61 21.61
CA ILE A 295 -13.88 25.18 20.58
C ILE A 295 -14.57 24.13 19.71
N ILE A 296 -14.68 24.41 18.41
CA ILE A 296 -15.09 23.43 17.40
C ILE A 296 -13.86 23.00 16.63
N GLU A 297 -13.69 21.69 16.48
CA GLU A 297 -12.65 21.12 15.63
C GLU A 297 -13.30 20.61 14.34
N ASP A 298 -12.98 21.26 13.23
CA ASP A 298 -13.43 20.85 11.89
C ASP A 298 -12.25 20.37 11.08
N ARG A 299 -12.49 19.38 10.20
CA ARG A 299 -11.47 18.85 9.31
C ARG A 299 -11.56 19.57 7.96
N THR A 300 -10.52 20.31 7.59
CA THR A 300 -10.45 21.10 6.33
C THR A 300 -9.61 20.42 5.24
N ALA A 301 -8.94 19.32 5.58
CA ALA A 301 -8.21 18.48 4.63
C ALA A 301 -8.45 17.01 4.95
N SER A 302 -8.62 16.18 3.92
CA SER A 302 -8.87 14.74 4.08
C SER A 302 -7.61 13.93 3.78
N VAL A 303 -7.43 12.80 4.48
CA VAL A 303 -6.40 11.83 4.10
C VAL A 303 -6.78 11.23 2.76
N LYS A 304 -5.89 11.45 1.80
CA LYS A 304 -6.07 11.11 0.40
C LYS A 304 -5.13 9.97 0.04
N SER A 305 -3.89 10.02 0.48
CA SER A 305 -2.92 8.96 0.25
C SER A 305 -2.27 8.53 1.55
N ILE A 306 -1.60 7.39 1.49
CA ILE A 306 -0.74 6.89 2.57
C ILE A 306 0.63 6.61 1.99
N ILE A 307 1.67 7.08 2.67
CA ILE A 307 3.03 6.65 2.43
C ILE A 307 3.34 5.47 3.35
N PHE A 308 3.70 4.34 2.76
CA PHE A 308 4.25 3.20 3.49
C PHE A 308 5.76 3.33 3.58
N CYS A 309 6.30 3.21 4.79
CA CYS A 309 7.72 3.00 5.05
C CYS A 309 7.94 1.50 5.28
N GLU A 310 8.74 0.86 4.44
CA GLU A 310 8.95 -0.59 4.48
C GLU A 310 10.42 -0.96 4.50
N GLU A 311 10.71 -2.07 5.18
CA GLU A 311 11.96 -2.81 5.09
C GLU A 311 11.71 -4.09 4.30
N TRP A 312 12.52 -4.33 3.27
CA TRP A 312 12.43 -5.53 2.45
C TRP A 312 13.56 -6.48 2.78
N TYR A 313 13.22 -7.74 2.92
CA TYR A 313 14.10 -8.82 3.30
C TYR A 313 14.08 -9.90 2.23
N THR A 314 15.21 -10.59 2.04
CA THR A 314 15.28 -11.81 1.25
C THR A 314 15.77 -12.96 2.11
N ASN A 315 15.19 -14.14 1.89
CA ASN A 315 15.72 -15.41 2.38
C ASN A 315 16.29 -16.18 1.18
N LYS A 316 17.62 -16.28 1.10
CA LYS A 316 18.30 -16.95 -0.02
C LYS A 316 18.00 -18.45 -0.07
N ASP A 317 17.88 -19.11 1.08
CA ASP A 317 17.69 -20.56 1.18
C ASP A 317 16.31 -20.99 0.65
N LYS A 318 15.33 -20.09 0.81
CA LYS A 318 13.94 -20.28 0.41
C LYS A 318 13.57 -19.52 -0.86
N SER A 319 14.46 -18.68 -1.39
CA SER A 319 14.20 -17.80 -2.53
C SER A 319 12.88 -17.03 -2.39
N SER A 320 12.70 -16.42 -1.22
CA SER A 320 11.52 -15.63 -0.89
C SER A 320 11.87 -14.18 -0.58
N ILE A 321 10.89 -13.31 -0.74
CA ILE A 321 10.94 -11.91 -0.32
C ILE A 321 9.89 -11.68 0.76
N HIS A 322 10.28 -10.94 1.78
CA HIS A 322 9.42 -10.52 2.87
C HIS A 322 9.44 -8.99 2.97
N LYS A 323 8.28 -8.39 3.21
CA LYS A 323 8.11 -6.94 3.41
C LYS A 323 7.59 -6.68 4.80
N LYS A 324 8.33 -5.89 5.57
CA LYS A 324 7.91 -5.42 6.88
C LYS A 324 7.49 -3.95 6.78
N VAL A 325 6.22 -3.66 7.06
CA VAL A 325 5.77 -2.27 7.24
C VAL A 325 6.26 -1.79 8.59
N VAL A 326 7.16 -0.81 8.57
CA VAL A 326 7.75 -0.24 9.78
C VAL A 326 7.14 1.11 10.11
N GLY A 327 6.52 1.78 9.13
CA GLY A 327 5.76 2.99 9.39
C GLY A 327 4.72 3.33 8.34
N ILE A 328 3.76 4.16 8.74
CA ILE A 328 2.65 4.65 7.90
C ILE A 328 2.52 6.15 8.12
N ALA A 329 2.50 6.91 7.02
CA ALA A 329 2.31 8.35 7.05
C ALA A 329 1.07 8.76 6.24
N PRO A 330 0.04 9.34 6.86
CA PRO A 330 -1.10 9.89 6.13
C PRO A 330 -0.68 11.14 5.34
N VAL A 331 -1.17 11.25 4.11
CA VAL A 331 -0.98 12.42 3.25
C VAL A 331 -2.33 13.11 3.11
N THR A 332 -2.39 14.35 3.58
CA THR A 332 -3.59 15.19 3.53
C THR A 332 -3.53 16.13 2.34
N TRP A 333 -4.67 16.32 1.68
CA TRP A 333 -4.78 17.26 0.56
C TRP A 333 -5.82 18.32 0.94
N LYS A 334 -5.49 19.58 0.69
CA LYS A 334 -6.48 20.66 0.85
C LYS A 334 -7.61 20.47 -0.16
N GLU A 335 -8.85 20.73 0.26
CA GLU A 335 -9.99 20.67 -0.64
C GLU A 335 -9.78 21.57 -1.87
N ASN A 336 -10.06 21.03 -3.06
CA ASN A 336 -9.92 21.71 -4.35
C ASN A 336 -8.50 22.18 -4.70
N SER A 337 -7.47 21.60 -4.07
CA SER A 337 -6.07 21.89 -4.37
C SER A 337 -5.27 20.60 -4.63
N LEU A 338 -4.17 20.74 -5.38
CA LEU A 338 -3.14 19.70 -5.51
C LEU A 338 -2.04 19.82 -4.44
N GLU A 339 -2.16 20.78 -3.52
CA GLU A 339 -1.26 20.91 -2.38
C GLU A 339 -1.36 19.71 -1.45
N LYS A 340 -0.28 18.93 -1.40
CA LYS A 340 -0.09 17.80 -0.51
C LYS A 340 0.61 18.22 0.77
N ASN A 341 0.20 17.65 1.90
CA ASN A 341 0.89 17.78 3.16
C ASN A 341 1.10 16.38 3.79
N THR A 342 2.36 16.04 4.02
CA THR A 342 2.75 14.86 4.80
C THR A 342 3.29 15.37 6.13
N GLY A 343 2.44 15.41 7.14
CA GLY A 343 2.82 16.00 8.43
C GLY A 343 3.64 15.05 9.30
N PHE A 344 3.17 13.81 9.48
CA PHE A 344 3.80 12.86 10.41
C PHE A 344 3.79 11.42 9.90
N THR A 345 4.61 10.59 10.53
CA THR A 345 4.68 9.13 10.38
C THR A 345 4.40 8.47 11.71
N LEU A 346 3.61 7.41 11.71
CA LEU A 346 3.51 6.45 12.81
C LEU A 346 4.52 5.34 12.59
N TRP A 347 5.46 5.14 13.52
CA TRP A 347 6.45 4.06 13.46
C TRP A 347 6.02 2.89 14.37
N PHE A 348 5.77 1.72 13.76
CA PHE A 348 5.35 0.51 14.46
C PHE A 348 6.47 -0.12 15.31
N ASP A 349 7.72 0.11 14.93
CA ASP A 349 8.91 -0.20 15.73
C ASP A 349 9.53 1.11 16.26
N GLU A 350 10.52 1.02 17.16
CA GLU A 350 11.36 2.19 17.50
C GLU A 350 11.82 2.90 16.22
N ALA A 351 11.71 4.23 16.17
CA ALA A 351 12.02 5.00 14.97
C ALA A 351 13.47 4.77 14.56
N LYS A 352 13.67 3.91 13.55
CA LYS A 352 14.98 3.70 12.96
C LYS A 352 15.23 4.83 12.00
N VAL A 353 16.42 5.44 12.07
CA VAL A 353 16.87 6.41 11.07
C VAL A 353 16.75 5.74 9.69
N PHE A 354 15.87 6.29 8.85
CA PHE A 354 15.62 5.86 7.47
C PHE A 354 16.49 6.65 6.50
#